data_AF-A0A2A3F559-F1
#
_entry.id   AF-A0A2A3F559-F1
#
_cell.length_a   1.000
_cell.length_b   1.000
_cell.length_c   1.000
_cell.angle_alpha   90.00
_cell.angle_beta   90.00
_cell.angle_gamma   90.00
#
_symmetry.space_group_name_H-M   'P 1'
#
loop_
_entity.id
_entity.type
_entity.pdbx_description
1 polymer ?
#
loop_
_entity_poly.entity_id
_entity_poly.type
_entity_poly.pdbx_seq_one_letter_code
_entity_poly.pdbx_strand_id
1 'polypeptide(L)' 'MSHIDYNGMLERGEDIGGGYKKAVIVLGEGDTVDSAVSTKWAFMGPGTVEFLIHGSGIEVCPDGQVMKSYYPQYNR' A
#
# COMPACT_ATOMS: atom_id res chain seq x y z
N MET A 1 -0.47 12.77 9.45
CA MET A 1 -0.87 12.56 8.05
C MET A 1 0.38 12.37 7.22
N SER A 2 0.75 11.11 7.02
CA SER A 2 1.82 10.67 6.16
C SER A 2 1.25 10.08 4.86
N HIS A 3 2.04 10.17 3.79
CA HIS A 3 1.73 9.56 2.52
C HIS A 3 2.91 8.69 2.11
N ILE A 4 2.62 7.41 1.83
CA ILE A 4 3.62 6.44 1.38
C ILE A 4 3.33 6.18 -0.09
N ASP A 5 4.22 6.65 -0.94
CA ASP A 5 4.14 6.38 -2.37
C ASP A 5 4.59 4.94 -2.70
N TYR A 6 4.42 4.56 -3.96
CA TYR A 6 4.83 3.26 -4.46
C TYR A 6 6.30 2.89 -4.15
N ASN A 7 7.23 3.84 -4.27
CA ASN A 7 8.64 3.58 -4.00
C ASN A 7 8.90 3.41 -2.49
N GLY A 8 8.28 4.25 -1.66
CA GLY A 8 8.36 4.14 -0.21
C GLY A 8 7.74 2.86 0.35
N MET A 9 6.82 2.22 -0.38
CA MET A 9 6.36 0.86 -0.08
C MET A 9 7.42 -0.18 -0.46
N LEU A 10 8.02 -0.09 -1.66
CA LEU A 10 9.05 -1.03 -2.11
C LEU A 10 10.31 -1.02 -1.24
N GLU A 11 10.73 0.16 -0.76
CA GLU A 11 11.88 0.33 0.12
C GLU A 11 11.68 -0.33 1.50
N ARG A 12 10.43 -0.46 1.94
CA ARG A 12 10.07 -1.17 3.17
C ARG A 12 9.91 -2.68 3.00
N GLY A 13 10.10 -3.19 1.78
CA GLY A 13 10.01 -4.62 1.50
C GLY A 13 11.18 -5.40 2.08
N GLU A 14 10.90 -6.28 3.02
CA GLU A 14 11.86 -7.23 3.60
C GLU A 14 11.92 -8.51 2.74
N ASP A 15 13.11 -8.99 2.43
CA ASP A 15 13.28 -10.24 1.69
C ASP A 15 12.84 -11.44 2.54
N ILE A 16 11.90 -12.22 2.01
CA ILE A 16 11.37 -13.43 2.67
C ILE A 16 11.78 -14.72 1.93
N GLY A 17 12.70 -14.61 0.97
CA GLY A 17 13.21 -15.72 0.16
C GLY A 17 12.41 -15.96 -1.12
N GLY A 18 12.98 -16.76 -2.02
CA GLY A 18 12.31 -17.19 -3.26
C GLY A 18 12.01 -16.04 -4.25
N GLY A 19 12.70 -14.90 -4.13
CA GLY A 19 12.45 -13.71 -4.95
C GLY A 19 11.29 -12.85 -4.45
N TYR A 20 10.69 -13.18 -3.30
CA TYR A 20 9.62 -12.44 -2.68
C TYR A 20 10.14 -11.46 -1.64
N LYS A 21 9.52 -10.28 -1.58
CA LYS A 21 9.64 -9.34 -0.47
C LYS A 21 8.28 -9.09 0.17
N LYS A 22 8.23 -8.87 1.47
CA LYS A 22 7.03 -8.47 2.19
C LYS A 22 7.21 -7.07 2.76
N ALA A 23 6.28 -6.16 2.44
CA ALA A 23 6.19 -4.86 3.10
C ALA A 23 4.91 -4.81 3.95
N VAL A 24 5.03 -4.44 5.23
CA VAL A 24 3.88 -4.26 6.13
C VAL A 24 3.77 -2.78 6.46
N ILE A 25 2.69 -2.15 6.00
CA ILE A 25 2.46 -0.71 6.16
C ILE A 25 1.35 -0.50 7.17
N VAL A 26 1.71 0.01 8.36
CA VAL A 26 0.75 0.41 9.38
C VAL A 26 0.33 1.85 9.10
N LEU A 27 -0.97 2.08 8.93
CA LEU A 27 -1.57 3.40 8.72
C LEU A 27 -2.26 3.87 10.01
N GLY A 28 -1.99 5.11 10.40
CA GLY A 28 -2.79 5.83 11.38
C GLY A 28 -4.00 6.53 10.77
N GLU A 29 -4.74 7.27 11.60
CA GLU A 29 -5.85 8.10 11.12
C GLU A 29 -5.34 9.19 10.15
N GLY A 30 -5.95 9.25 8.97
CA GLY A 30 -5.57 10.16 7.89
C GLY A 30 -4.33 9.75 7.09
N ASP A 31 -3.56 8.74 7.53
CA ASP A 31 -2.42 8.24 6.76
C ASP A 31 -2.88 7.53 5.50
N THR A 32 -2.02 7.54 4.48
CA THR A 32 -2.29 6.90 3.19
C THR A 32 -1.09 6.14 2.64
N VAL A 33 -1.37 5.08 1.89
CA VAL A 33 -0.38 4.38 1.05
C VAL A 33 -0.95 4.13 -0.34
N ASP A 34 -0.14 4.39 -1.37
CA ASP A 34 -0.52 4.17 -2.76
C ASP A 34 -0.95 2.73 -3.01
N SER A 35 -1.91 2.57 -3.93
CA SER A 35 -2.29 1.24 -4.39
C SER A 35 -1.23 0.69 -5.35
N ALA A 36 -0.68 -0.49 -5.01
CA ALA A 36 0.18 -1.23 -5.92
C ALA A 36 -0.55 -1.76 -7.18
N VAL A 37 -1.89 -1.71 -7.20
CA VAL A 37 -2.72 -2.22 -8.30
C VAL A 37 -3.44 -1.12 -9.08
N SER A 38 -3.31 0.16 -8.70
CA SER A 38 -3.97 1.26 -9.40
C SER A 38 -3.33 2.62 -9.11
N THR A 39 -3.15 3.42 -10.16
CA THR A 39 -2.67 4.80 -10.02
C THR A 39 -3.77 5.82 -9.67
N LYS A 40 -5.01 5.35 -9.42
CA LYS A 40 -6.17 6.24 -9.24
C LYS A 40 -6.58 6.46 -7.79
N TRP A 41 -6.09 5.64 -6.87
CA TRP A 41 -6.53 5.62 -5.49
C TRP A 41 -5.44 5.10 -4.57
N ALA A 42 -5.55 5.46 -3.29
CA ALA A 42 -4.70 5.01 -2.19
C ALA A 42 -5.54 4.32 -1.09
N PHE A 43 -4.90 3.50 -0.27
CA PHE A 43 -5.47 3.04 1.00
C PHE A 43 -5.38 4.17 2.02
N MET A 44 -6.41 4.35 2.84
CA MET A 44 -6.53 5.42 3.83
C MET A 44 -7.10 4.91 5.14
N GLY A 45 -6.64 5.47 6.26
CA GLY A 45 -7.27 5.28 7.57
C GLY A 45 -6.59 4.21 8.41
N PRO A 46 -7.06 3.99 9.64
CA PRO A 46 -6.37 3.14 10.58
C PRO A 46 -6.44 1.68 10.14
N GLY A 47 -5.28 1.03 10.09
CA GLY A 47 -5.17 -0.39 9.80
C GLY A 47 -3.82 -0.74 9.21
N THR A 48 -3.74 -1.91 8.57
CA THR A 48 -2.49 -2.40 8.01
C THR A 48 -2.71 -2.79 6.56
N VAL A 49 -1.77 -2.46 5.69
CA VAL A 49 -1.72 -2.97 4.32
C VAL A 49 -0.46 -3.79 4.16
N GLU A 50 -0.63 -5.09 3.94
CA GLU A 50 0.48 -5.96 3.59
C GLU A 50 0.64 -6.04 2.07
N PHE A 51 1.88 -5.95 1.60
CA PHE A 51 2.25 -6.09 0.20
C PHE A 51 3.22 -7.25 0.06
N LEU A 52 2.86 -8.24 -0.76
CA LEU A 52 3.74 -9.31 -1.17
C LEU A 52 4.26 -8.99 -2.57
N ILE A 53 5.54 -8.66 -2.65
CA ILE A 53 6.21 -8.10 -3.83
C ILE A 53 7.05 -9.21 -4.47
N HIS A 54 6.80 -9.49 -5.75
CA HIS A 54 7.60 -10.40 -6.57
C HIS A 54 7.91 -9.76 -7.92
N GLY A 55 8.94 -10.25 -8.63
CA GLY A 55 9.29 -9.75 -9.96
C GLY A 55 8.16 -9.90 -11.00
N SER A 56 7.19 -10.79 -10.75
CA SER A 56 6.02 -10.99 -11.62
C SER A 56 4.80 -10.17 -11.24
N GLY A 57 4.79 -9.48 -10.10
CA GLY A 57 3.62 -8.74 -9.62
C GLY A 57 3.62 -8.49 -8.12
N ILE A 58 2.62 -7.73 -7.66
CA ILE A 58 2.43 -7.40 -6.25
C ILE A 58 1.03 -7.82 -5.83
N GLU A 59 0.94 -8.64 -4.78
CA GLU A 59 -0.31 -8.95 -4.11
C GLU A 59 -0.51 -7.99 -2.94
N VAL A 60 -1.76 -7.58 -2.72
CA VAL A 60 -2.12 -6.59 -1.70
C VAL A 60 -3.17 -7.18 -0.78
N CYS A 61 -2.85 -7.22 0.51
CA CYS A 61 -3.70 -7.76 1.57
C CYS A 61 -3.96 -6.66 2.61
N PRO A 62 -4.98 -5.80 2.40
CA PRO A 62 -5.42 -4.84 3.39
C PRO A 62 -6.14 -5.56 4.55
N ASP A 63 -5.88 -5.11 5.78
CA ASP A 63 -6.54 -5.56 7.00
C ASP A 63 -7.05 -4.36 7.82
N GLY A 64 -8.06 -4.61 8.66
CA GLY A 64 -8.66 -3.62 9.54
C GLY A 64 -9.66 -2.69 8.83
N GLN A 65 -9.65 -1.40 9.20
CA GLN A 65 -10.59 -0.38 8.73
C GLN A 65 -10.04 0.47 7.58
N VAL A 66 -9.01 0.00 6.88
CA VAL A 66 -8.46 0.73 5.73
C VAL A 66 -9.51 0.88 4.63
N MET A 67 -9.65 2.09 4.13
CA MET A 67 -10.60 2.49 3.12
C MET A 67 -9.89 2.80 1.80
N LYS A 68 -10.64 2.71 0.71
CA LYS A 68 -10.21 3.16 -0.61
C LYS A 68 -10.48 4.67 -0.75
N SER A 69 -9.45 5.47 -1.05
CA SER A 69 -9.56 6.91 -1.29
C SER A 69 -9.07 7.26 -2.70
N TYR A 70 -9.94 7.80 -3.55
CA TYR A 70 -9.56 8.28 -4.89
C TYR A 70 -8.85 9.62 -4.82
N TYR A 71 -7.85 9.81 -5.69
CA TYR A 71 -7.22 11.12 -5.79
C TYR A 71 -8.19 12.15 -6.38
N PRO A 72 -8.06 13.44 -6.04
CA PRO A 72 -8.98 14.49 -6.46
C PRO A 72 -9.21 14.54 -7.98
N GLN A 73 -8.18 14.27 -8.80
CA GLN A 73 -8.31 14.27 -10.26
C GLN A 73 -9.22 13.16 -10.83
N TYR A 74 -9.58 12.16 -10.01
CA TYR A 74 -10.44 11.03 -10.40
C TYR A 74 -11.81 11.02 -9.71
N ASN A 75 -12.07 11.96 -8.78
CA ASN A 75 -13.41 12.19 -8.25
C ASN A 75 -14.20 13.03 -9.27
N ARG A 76 -15.03 12.37 -10.07
CA ARG A 76 -16.02 13.00 -10.96
C ARG A 76 -17.42 12.70 -10.49
#